data_AF-A0A4Z0LC67-F1
#
_entry.id   AF-A0A4Z0LC67-F1
#
_cell.length_a   1.000
_cell.length_b   1.000
_cell.length_c   1.000
_cell.angle_alpha   90.00
_cell.angle_beta   90.00
_cell.angle_gamma   90.00
#
_symmetry.space_group_name_H-M   'P 1'
#
loop_
_entity.id
_entity.type
_entity.pdbx_description
1 polymer ?
#
loop_
_entity_poly.entity_id
_entity_poly.type
_entity_poly.pdbx_seq_one_letter_code
_entity_poly.pdbx_strand_id
1 'polypeptide(L)'
;MKKFFKIIGIIILTLLLGVIAFYLYWTDFGTKRILFQGPRKPKVEVPITYTIGWWANQKALTIDTLEIKVIESELNLFNSKSLISYNVAGQLICERHWQPKIKEIHISERINLDTLLHCDRIIEITPVIEVGENRKAKGSKSNFSFKNEHTIISNHWGINRIKFVCGNKEQIIELLQRK
;
A
#
# COMPACT_ATOMS: atom_id res chain seq x y z
N MET A 1 -5.06 37.10 -47.06
CA MET A 1 -4.60 37.63 -45.76
C MET A 1 -5.25 36.95 -44.54
N LYS A 2 -6.59 36.92 -44.40
CA LYS A 2 -7.27 36.32 -43.21
C LYS A 2 -6.87 34.87 -42.87
N LYS A 3 -6.62 34.01 -43.87
CA LYS A 3 -6.16 32.62 -43.65
C LYS A 3 -4.73 32.53 -43.10
N PHE A 4 -3.86 33.44 -43.53
CA PHE A 4 -2.45 33.49 -43.09
C PHE A 4 -2.35 33.90 -41.61
N PHE A 5 -3.12 34.90 -41.19
CA PHE A 5 -3.21 35.31 -39.78
C PHE A 5 -3.79 34.21 -38.87
N LYS A 6 -4.74 33.40 -39.36
CA LYS A 6 -5.26 32.25 -38.61
C LYS A 6 -4.18 31.17 -38.40
N ILE A 7 -3.40 30.86 -39.43
CA ILE A 7 -2.32 29.86 -39.34
C ILE A 7 -1.24 30.33 -38.37
N ILE A 8 -0.81 31.59 -38.46
CA ILE A 8 0.18 32.17 -37.54
C ILE A 8 -0.34 32.17 -36.10
N GLY A 9 -1.62 32.53 -35.89
CA GLY A 9 -2.24 32.49 -34.57
C GLY A 9 -2.27 31.09 -33.96
N ILE A 10 -2.55 30.06 -34.76
CA ILE A 10 -2.53 28.65 -34.31
C ILE A 10 -1.11 28.24 -33.93
N ILE A 11 -0.10 28.60 -34.73
CA ILE A 11 1.31 28.27 -34.46
C ILE A 11 1.78 28.93 -33.16
N ILE A 12 1.44 30.19 -32.92
CA ILE A 12 1.81 30.88 -31.68
C ILE A 12 1.12 30.23 -30.49
N LEU A 13 -0.16 29.87 -30.62
CA LEU A 13 -0.91 29.22 -29.54
C LEU A 13 -0.34 27.84 -29.19
N THR A 14 0.01 27.02 -30.19
CA THR A 14 0.63 25.71 -29.94
C THR A 14 2.02 25.85 -29.34
N LEU A 15 2.81 26.85 -29.75
CA LEU A 15 4.11 27.12 -29.14
C LEU A 15 3.96 27.54 -27.67
N LEU A 16 2.99 28.41 -27.37
CA LEU A 16 2.73 28.89 -26.02
C LEU A 16 2.26 27.75 -25.10
N LEU A 17 1.36 26.89 -25.58
CA LEU A 17 0.92 25.69 -24.86
C LEU A 17 2.08 24.71 -24.64
N GLY A 18 2.97 24.55 -25.62
CA GLY A 18 4.16 23.72 -25.51
C GLY A 18 5.14 24.23 -24.44
N VAL A 19 5.38 25.55 -24.38
CA VAL A 19 6.23 26.18 -23.36
C VAL A 19 5.62 26.01 -21.97
N ILE A 20 4.30 26.20 -21.82
CA ILE A 20 3.61 26.00 -20.54
C ILE A 20 3.71 24.53 -20.10
N ALA A 21 3.46 23.58 -21.00
CA ALA A 21 3.58 22.15 -20.70
C ALA A 21 5.01 21.76 -20.31
N PHE A 22 6.01 22.28 -21.01
CA PHE A 22 7.43 22.03 -20.72
C PHE A 22 7.84 22.62 -19.36
N TYR A 23 7.39 23.84 -19.05
CA TYR A 23 7.63 24.48 -17.76
C TYR A 23 7.00 23.69 -16.61
N LEU A 24 5.75 23.24 -16.77
CA LEU A 24 5.05 22.41 -15.78
C LEU A 24 5.73 21.04 -15.57
N TYR A 25 6.28 20.46 -16.63
CA TYR A 25 7.05 19.21 -16.57
C TYR A 25 8.39 19.39 -15.83
N TRP A 26 9.17 20.42 -16.20
CA TRP A 26 10.49 20.65 -15.60
C TRP A 26 10.38 21.02 -14.12
N THR A 27 9.46 21.92 -13.76
CA THR A 27 9.32 22.36 -12.38
C THR A 27 8.66 21.33 -11.47
N ASP A 28 8.33 20.13 -11.99
CA ASP A 28 7.70 19.04 -11.25
C ASP A 28 6.37 19.50 -10.58
N PHE A 29 5.78 20.57 -11.13
CA PHE A 29 4.59 21.25 -10.59
C PHE A 29 3.34 20.36 -10.70
N GLY A 30 3.30 19.51 -11.72
CA GLY A 30 2.21 18.56 -11.94
C GLY A 30 2.18 17.40 -10.94
N THR A 31 3.34 16.95 -10.47
CA THR A 31 3.45 15.82 -9.52
C THR A 31 3.35 16.28 -8.06
N LYS A 32 3.58 17.57 -7.75
CA LYS A 32 3.85 18.02 -6.38
C LYS A 32 2.75 18.75 -5.62
N ARG A 33 1.55 19.04 -6.16
CA ARG A 33 0.37 19.46 -5.35
C ARG A 33 -0.91 19.80 -6.12
N ILE A 34 -0.81 20.22 -7.38
CA ILE A 34 -1.98 20.80 -8.09
C ILE A 34 -2.73 19.74 -8.93
N LEU A 35 -2.02 18.87 -9.66
CA LEU A 35 -2.65 17.83 -10.50
C LEU A 35 -2.69 16.45 -9.83
N PHE A 36 -1.76 16.18 -8.91
CA PHE A 36 -1.74 14.95 -8.12
C PHE A 36 -2.02 15.28 -6.65
N GLN A 37 -3.23 14.96 -6.19
CA GLN A 37 -3.64 15.09 -4.79
C GLN A 37 -3.51 13.78 -4.01
N GLY A 38 -2.89 12.76 -4.61
CA GLY A 38 -2.69 11.48 -3.94
C GLY A 38 -1.56 11.53 -2.91
N PRO A 39 -1.53 10.57 -1.97
CA PRO A 39 -0.44 10.47 -1.01
C PRO A 39 0.88 10.18 -1.70
N ARG A 40 1.99 10.41 -0.97
CA ARG A 40 3.32 10.05 -1.48
C ARG A 40 3.45 8.54 -1.75
N LYS A 41 4.53 8.17 -2.44
CA LYS A 41 4.86 6.76 -2.68
C LYS A 41 5.07 6.00 -1.33
N PRO A 42 4.50 4.79 -1.19
CA PRO A 42 4.70 3.97 0.00
C PRO A 42 6.16 3.56 0.21
N LYS A 43 6.60 3.54 1.46
CA LYS A 43 7.86 2.93 1.89
C LYS A 43 7.63 1.46 2.21
N VAL A 44 8.42 0.60 1.59
CA VAL A 44 8.31 -0.85 1.72
C VAL A 44 9.65 -1.38 2.25
N GLU A 45 9.64 -1.96 3.44
CA GLU A 45 10.79 -2.60 4.07
C GLU A 45 10.93 -4.05 3.57
N VAL A 46 9.83 -4.79 3.55
CA VAL A 46 9.76 -6.18 3.05
C VAL A 46 8.94 -6.20 1.76
N PRO A 47 9.45 -6.80 0.67
CA PRO A 47 8.75 -6.77 -0.62
C PRO A 47 7.34 -7.33 -0.52
N ILE A 48 6.42 -6.74 -1.29
CA ILE A 48 5.00 -7.11 -1.30
C ILE A 48 4.70 -7.93 -2.56
N THR A 49 3.93 -8.99 -2.40
CA THR A 49 3.36 -9.78 -3.49
C THR A 49 1.84 -9.84 -3.37
N TYR A 50 1.17 -10.01 -4.51
CA TYR A 50 -0.29 -10.21 -4.59
C TYR A 50 -0.63 -11.58 -5.19
N THR A 51 0.40 -12.41 -5.44
CA THR A 51 0.22 -13.75 -6.00
C THR A 51 0.43 -14.80 -4.91
N ILE A 52 -0.46 -15.78 -4.90
CA ILE A 52 -0.31 -16.95 -4.04
C ILE A 52 0.70 -17.88 -4.71
N GLY A 53 1.74 -18.25 -3.95
CA GLY A 53 2.81 -19.13 -4.39
C GLY A 53 2.99 -20.31 -3.45
N TRP A 54 4.08 -21.06 -3.64
CA TRP A 54 4.47 -22.11 -2.72
C TRP A 54 5.10 -21.50 -1.46
N TRP A 55 4.33 -21.40 -0.38
CA TRP A 55 4.79 -20.83 0.87
C TRP A 55 5.32 -21.91 1.81
N ALA A 56 6.61 -21.86 2.14
CA ALA A 56 7.22 -22.85 3.01
C ALA A 56 6.91 -22.57 4.49
N ASN A 57 6.66 -23.64 5.26
CA ASN A 57 6.66 -23.66 6.72
C ASN A 57 5.89 -22.54 7.44
N GLN A 58 4.69 -22.20 6.96
CA GLN A 58 3.85 -21.16 7.58
C GLN A 58 3.47 -21.43 9.04
N LYS A 59 3.49 -22.70 9.46
CA LYS A 59 3.24 -23.11 10.85
C LYS A 59 4.31 -22.63 11.83
N ALA A 60 5.50 -22.26 11.36
CA ALA A 60 6.56 -21.71 12.19
C ALA A 60 6.31 -20.24 12.59
N LEU A 61 5.31 -19.58 11.99
CA LEU A 61 4.96 -18.18 12.22
C LEU A 61 3.97 -18.04 13.39
N THR A 62 4.28 -17.16 14.32
CA THR A 62 3.31 -16.66 15.32
C THR A 62 3.25 -15.16 15.24
N ILE A 63 2.06 -14.59 15.07
CA ILE A 63 1.83 -13.14 15.04
C ILE A 63 1.46 -12.67 16.45
N ASP A 64 2.29 -11.80 17.01
CA ASP A 64 2.05 -11.25 18.34
C ASP A 64 1.24 -9.95 18.26
N THR A 65 1.61 -9.08 17.30
CA THR A 65 1.04 -7.75 17.15
C THR A 65 0.77 -7.38 15.69
N LEU A 66 -0.33 -6.67 15.48
CA LEU A 66 -0.70 -5.99 14.24
C LEU A 66 -1.06 -4.56 14.63
N GLU A 67 -0.35 -3.58 14.09
CA GLU A 67 -0.64 -2.17 14.32
C GLU A 67 -0.79 -1.44 12.98
N ILE A 68 -1.97 -0.86 12.75
CA ILE A 68 -2.27 -0.07 11.56
C ILE A 68 -2.35 1.41 11.95
N LYS A 69 -1.63 2.25 11.20
CA LYS A 69 -1.63 3.71 11.36
C LYS A 69 -1.96 4.38 10.04
N VAL A 70 -2.85 5.37 10.07
CA VAL A 70 -3.09 6.26 8.93
C VAL A 70 -1.99 7.31 8.92
N ILE A 71 -1.23 7.38 7.83
CA ILE A 71 -0.08 8.30 7.70
C ILE A 71 -0.52 9.57 6.96
N GLU A 72 -1.18 9.40 5.82
CA GLU A 72 -1.70 10.50 5.00
C GLU A 72 -3.13 10.15 4.57
N SER A 73 -4.10 11.03 4.85
CA SER A 73 -5.49 10.85 4.45
C SER A 73 -6.13 12.20 4.16
N GLU A 74 -5.88 12.69 2.94
CA GLU A 74 -6.45 13.95 2.43
C GLU A 74 -7.63 13.64 1.50
N LEU A 75 -8.60 12.88 2.01
CA LEU A 75 -9.73 12.38 1.22
C LEU A 75 -10.74 13.49 0.89
N ASN A 76 -10.98 13.72 -0.41
CA ASN A 76 -11.86 14.77 -0.92
C ASN A 76 -12.45 14.35 -2.30
N LEU A 77 -13.20 15.24 -2.96
CA LEU A 77 -13.83 14.97 -4.26
C LEU A 77 -12.87 14.39 -5.33
N PHE A 78 -11.62 14.84 -5.33
CA PHE A 78 -10.58 14.55 -6.32
C PHE A 78 -9.49 13.60 -5.80
N ASN A 79 -9.48 13.29 -4.51
CA ASN A 79 -8.57 12.32 -3.90
C ASN A 79 -9.32 11.26 -3.09
N SER A 80 -9.24 10.01 -3.54
CA SER A 80 -9.77 8.84 -2.85
C SER A 80 -8.69 7.95 -2.23
N LYS A 81 -7.43 8.38 -2.27
CA LYS A 81 -6.29 7.57 -1.82
C LYS A 81 -5.82 8.01 -0.44
N SER A 82 -5.61 7.04 0.44
CA SER A 82 -4.95 7.23 1.73
C SER A 82 -3.71 6.35 1.81
N LEU A 83 -2.69 6.82 2.53
CA LEU A 83 -1.50 6.05 2.85
C LEU A 83 -1.62 5.57 4.29
N ILE A 84 -1.50 4.27 4.46
CA ILE A 84 -1.39 3.64 5.77
C ILE A 84 -0.03 3.03 5.96
N SER A 85 0.34 2.83 7.20
CA SER A 85 1.44 1.99 7.60
C SER A 85 0.91 0.84 8.44
N TYR A 86 1.40 -0.36 8.15
CA TYR A 86 1.16 -1.54 8.96
C TYR A 86 2.48 -2.04 9.52
N ASN A 87 2.49 -2.25 10.84
CA ASN A 87 3.59 -2.85 11.57
C ASN A 87 3.13 -4.21 12.08
N VAL A 88 3.91 -5.24 11.76
CA VAL A 88 3.63 -6.62 12.21
C VAL A 88 4.86 -7.10 12.94
N ALA A 89 4.66 -7.58 14.17
CA ALA A 89 5.71 -8.23 14.94
C ALA A 89 5.24 -9.57 15.49
N GLY A 90 6.19 -10.48 15.64
CA GLY A 90 5.92 -11.83 16.08
C GLY A 90 7.17 -12.67 16.22
N GLN A 91 6.98 -13.98 16.19
CA GLN A 91 8.02 -14.97 16.43
C GLN A 91 8.06 -15.99 15.31
N LEU A 92 9.27 -16.43 15.00
CA LEU A 92 9.55 -17.53 14.10
C LEU A 92 10.22 -18.65 14.90
N ILE A 93 9.67 -19.86 14.79
CA ILE A 93 10.21 -21.04 15.44
C ILE A 93 11.23 -21.71 14.51
N CYS A 94 12.48 -21.81 14.94
CA CYS A 94 13.51 -22.52 14.18
C CYS A 94 13.44 -24.02 14.49
N GLU A 95 13.29 -24.85 13.46
CA GLU A 95 13.29 -26.31 13.61
C GLU A 95 14.62 -26.90 13.14
N ARG A 96 15.35 -27.58 14.06
CA ARG A 96 16.59 -28.31 13.78
C ARG A 96 17.71 -27.45 13.16
N HIS A 97 17.82 -27.44 11.83
CA HIS A 97 18.83 -26.73 11.05
C HIS A 97 18.21 -25.72 10.10
N TRP A 98 16.90 -25.49 10.22
CA TRP A 98 16.15 -24.62 9.35
C TRP A 98 15.88 -23.31 10.06
N GLN A 99 16.42 -22.22 9.51
CA GLN A 99 16.19 -20.87 10.00
C GLN A 99 15.16 -20.18 9.10
N PRO A 100 13.89 -20.10 9.53
CA PRO A 100 12.88 -19.32 8.82
C PRO A 100 13.20 -17.84 8.88
N LYS A 101 12.90 -17.13 7.78
CA LYS A 101 12.94 -15.67 7.66
C LYS A 101 11.74 -15.19 6.85
N ILE A 102 11.30 -13.96 7.10
CA ILE A 102 10.28 -13.33 6.27
C ILE A 102 10.93 -12.91 4.94
N LYS A 103 10.45 -13.46 3.83
CA LYS A 103 10.93 -13.16 2.48
C LYS A 103 10.17 -12.01 1.86
N GLU A 104 8.85 -12.12 1.89
CA GLU A 104 7.92 -11.19 1.26
C GLU A 104 6.60 -11.17 2.05
N ILE A 105 5.76 -10.17 1.79
CA ILE A 105 4.43 -10.04 2.39
C ILE A 105 3.40 -10.22 1.29
N HIS A 106 2.55 -11.23 1.43
CA HIS A 106 1.38 -11.37 0.57
C HIS A 106 0.25 -10.48 1.09
N ILE A 107 -0.29 -9.61 0.24
CA ILE A 107 -1.47 -8.80 0.53
C ILE A 107 -2.63 -9.33 -0.31
N SER A 108 -3.73 -9.68 0.35
CA SER A 108 -5.01 -9.98 -0.29
C SER A 108 -6.03 -8.91 0.08
N GLU A 109 -6.73 -8.36 -0.91
CA GLU A 109 -7.80 -7.41 -0.68
C GLU A 109 -9.11 -7.96 -1.23
N ARG A 110 -10.18 -7.83 -0.44
CA ARG A 110 -11.53 -8.15 -0.89
C ARG A 110 -12.52 -7.12 -0.40
N ILE A 111 -13.48 -6.79 -1.25
CA ILE A 111 -14.67 -6.03 -0.86
C ILE A 111 -15.55 -6.97 -0.04
N ASN A 112 -16.02 -6.50 1.10
CA ASN A 112 -16.94 -7.26 1.91
C ASN A 112 -18.38 -6.89 1.52
N LEU A 113 -19.14 -7.89 1.06
CA LEU A 113 -20.56 -7.73 0.74
C LEU A 113 -21.47 -8.17 1.89
N ASP A 114 -20.91 -8.81 2.91
CA ASP A 114 -21.68 -9.24 4.07
C ASP A 114 -21.88 -8.07 5.04
N THR A 115 -23.12 -7.58 5.09
CA THR A 115 -23.54 -6.46 5.94
C THR A 115 -23.38 -6.74 7.45
N LEU A 116 -23.29 -8.02 7.86
CA LEU A 116 -23.14 -8.40 9.27
C LEU A 116 -21.74 -8.15 9.82
N LEU A 117 -20.72 -8.13 8.96
CA LEU A 117 -19.33 -7.93 9.34
C LEU A 117 -18.95 -6.45 9.56
N HIS A 118 -19.91 -5.52 9.36
CA HIS A 118 -19.78 -4.08 9.61
C HIS A 118 -18.50 -3.43 9.06
N CYS A 119 -17.95 -3.97 7.98
CA CYS A 119 -16.80 -3.42 7.26
C CYS A 119 -17.03 -3.49 5.76
N ASP A 120 -16.42 -2.56 5.01
CA ASP A 120 -16.59 -2.45 3.55
C ASP A 120 -15.50 -3.21 2.80
N ARG A 121 -14.33 -3.37 3.43
CA ARG A 121 -13.16 -4.04 2.84
C ARG A 121 -12.40 -4.81 3.90
N ILE A 122 -11.88 -5.97 3.51
CA ILE A 122 -10.94 -6.75 4.31
C ILE A 122 -9.61 -6.80 3.56
N ILE A 123 -8.54 -6.43 4.26
CA ILE A 123 -7.15 -6.51 3.78
C ILE A 123 -6.42 -7.53 4.65
N GLU A 124 -6.02 -8.64 4.05
CA GLU A 124 -5.29 -9.70 4.72
C GLU A 124 -3.80 -9.59 4.41
N ILE A 125 -3.00 -9.50 5.47
CA ILE A 125 -1.55 -9.37 5.43
C ILE A 125 -0.97 -10.72 5.87
N THR A 126 -0.28 -11.40 4.97
CA THR A 126 0.31 -12.72 5.24
C THR A 126 1.82 -12.66 5.03
N PRO A 127 2.63 -12.68 6.09
CA PRO A 127 4.07 -12.84 5.95
C PRO A 127 4.41 -14.19 5.30
N VAL A 128 5.21 -14.17 4.24
CA VAL A 128 5.66 -15.38 3.55
C VAL A 128 7.04 -15.76 4.04
N ILE A 129 7.15 -16.98 4.55
CA ILE A 129 8.39 -17.52 5.10
C ILE A 129 9.22 -18.18 4.00
N GLU A 130 10.52 -17.91 4.03
CA GLU A 130 11.54 -18.71 3.38
C GLU A 130 12.43 -19.36 4.43
N VAL A 131 12.97 -20.52 4.10
CA VAL A 131 13.76 -21.32 5.03
C VAL A 131 15.18 -21.46 4.48
N GLY A 132 16.16 -21.01 5.25
CA GLY A 132 17.59 -21.24 4.96
C GLY A 132 18.19 -22.32 5.87
N GLU A 133 19.21 -23.03 5.38
CA GLU A 133 19.98 -23.95 6.22
C GLU A 133 20.90 -23.14 7.14
N ASN A 134 20.74 -23.33 8.46
CA ASN A 134 21.67 -22.86 9.47
C ASN A 134 21.88 -23.94 10.53
N ARG A 135 23.04 -24.62 10.46
CA ARG A 135 23.39 -25.72 11.35
C ARG A 135 23.53 -25.32 12.83
N LYS A 136 23.66 -24.02 13.12
CA LYS A 136 23.79 -23.46 14.48
C LYS A 136 22.45 -23.10 15.12
N ALA A 137 21.35 -23.06 14.37
CA ALA A 137 20.04 -22.61 14.84
C ALA A 137 19.18 -23.78 15.38
N LYS A 138 19.66 -24.48 16.42
CA LYS A 138 18.88 -25.56 17.05
C LYS A 138 17.82 -25.00 18.00
N GLY A 139 16.55 -25.02 17.57
CA GLY A 139 15.38 -24.87 18.45
C GLY A 139 15.15 -23.46 19.01
N SER A 140 15.84 -22.45 18.50
CA SER A 140 15.69 -21.07 18.97
C SER A 140 14.45 -20.40 18.36
N LYS A 141 13.83 -19.52 19.15
CA LYS A 141 12.81 -18.59 18.66
C LYS A 141 13.51 -17.32 18.20
N SER A 142 13.16 -16.84 17.02
CA SER A 142 13.63 -15.54 16.49
C SER A 142 12.47 -14.58 16.43
N ASN A 143 12.60 -13.42 17.08
CA ASN A 143 11.63 -12.35 16.94
C ASN A 143 11.81 -11.68 15.58
N PHE A 144 10.71 -11.20 15.00
CA PHE A 144 10.73 -10.34 13.83
C PHE A 144 9.78 -9.16 14.04
N SER A 145 10.08 -8.05 13.38
CA SER A 145 9.20 -6.89 13.24
C SER A 145 9.51 -6.28 11.89
N PHE A 146 8.48 -5.91 11.14
CA PHE A 146 8.65 -5.15 9.91
C PHE A 146 7.55 -4.11 9.79
N LYS A 147 7.88 -3.01 9.12
CA LYS A 147 6.95 -1.92 8.85
C LYS A 147 6.89 -1.64 7.36
N ASN A 148 5.71 -1.81 6.80
CA ASN A 148 5.42 -1.46 5.43
C ASN A 148 4.35 -0.38 5.37
N GLU A 149 4.30 0.33 4.24
CA GLU A 149 3.23 1.25 3.90
C GLU A 149 2.43 0.71 2.72
N HIS A 150 1.14 1.02 2.71
CA HIS A 150 0.21 0.60 1.66
C HIS A 150 -0.73 1.74 1.30
N THR A 151 -0.93 1.95 0.00
CA THR A 151 -1.93 2.91 -0.47
C THR A 151 -3.27 2.21 -0.57
N ILE A 152 -4.24 2.69 0.17
CA ILE A 152 -5.62 2.21 0.13
C ILE A 152 -6.52 3.24 -0.56
N ILE A 153 -7.57 2.74 -1.21
CA ILE A 153 -8.52 3.56 -1.97
C ILE A 153 -9.88 3.44 -1.30
N SER A 154 -10.51 4.58 -0.98
CA SER A 154 -11.90 4.64 -0.51
C SER A 154 -12.85 4.14 -1.59
N ASN A 155 -13.81 3.29 -1.21
CA ASN A 155 -14.77 2.68 -2.12
C ASN A 155 -15.98 3.56 -2.42
N HIS A 156 -16.39 4.38 -1.45
CA HIS A 156 -17.58 5.22 -1.55
C HIS A 156 -17.45 6.49 -0.71
N TRP A 157 -18.38 7.43 -0.91
CA TRP A 157 -18.53 8.60 -0.05
C TRP A 157 -18.98 8.18 1.36
N GLY A 158 -18.57 8.94 2.37
CA GLY A 158 -18.85 8.64 3.76
C GLY A 158 -17.77 7.79 4.43
N ILE A 159 -18.16 7.08 5.49
CA ILE A 159 -17.23 6.30 6.32
C ILE A 159 -16.94 4.97 5.62
N ASN A 160 -15.67 4.73 5.31
CA ASN A 160 -15.15 3.47 4.79
C ASN A 160 -14.45 2.74 5.94
N ARG A 161 -15.00 1.63 6.38
CA ARG A 161 -14.47 0.76 7.43
C ARG A 161 -13.64 -0.35 6.80
N ILE A 162 -12.35 -0.36 7.11
CA ILE A 162 -11.41 -1.31 6.53
C ILE A 162 -10.85 -2.18 7.64
N LYS A 163 -11.09 -3.48 7.53
CA LYS A 163 -10.60 -4.50 8.46
C LYS A 163 -9.28 -5.05 7.95
N PHE A 164 -8.23 -4.91 8.76
CA PHE A 164 -6.94 -5.54 8.55
C PHE A 164 -6.86 -6.83 9.35
N VAL A 165 -6.35 -7.88 8.72
CA VAL A 165 -6.19 -9.20 9.34
C VAL A 165 -4.77 -9.70 9.10
N CYS A 166 -4.12 -10.22 10.14
CA CYS A 166 -2.84 -10.90 10.05
C CYS A 166 -2.82 -12.06 11.05
N GLY A 167 -2.94 -13.29 10.55
CA GLY A 167 -3.13 -14.47 11.39
C GLY A 167 -4.42 -14.35 12.22
N ASN A 168 -4.30 -14.35 13.55
CA ASN A 168 -5.42 -14.18 14.49
C ASN A 168 -5.57 -12.74 15.01
N LYS A 169 -4.81 -11.78 14.47
CA LYS A 169 -4.88 -10.37 14.86
C LYS A 169 -5.69 -9.59 13.86
N GLU A 170 -6.54 -8.72 14.36
CA GLU A 170 -7.43 -7.90 13.57
C GLU A 170 -7.41 -6.46 14.06
N GLN A 171 -7.48 -5.51 13.15
CA GLN A 171 -7.65 -4.10 13.48
C GLN A 171 -8.53 -3.44 12.42
N ILE A 172 -9.49 -2.63 12.85
CA ILE A 172 -10.35 -1.85 11.95
C ILE A 172 -9.91 -0.39 11.99
N ILE A 173 -9.84 0.24 10.83
CA ILE A 173 -9.71 1.68 10.70
C ILE A 173 -10.92 2.25 9.96
N GLU A 174 -11.20 3.51 10.19
CA GLU A 174 -12.26 4.25 9.50
C GLU A 174 -11.64 5.40 8.69
N LEU A 175 -12.02 5.50 7.42
CA LEU A 175 -11.64 6.58 6.53
C LEU A 175 -12.88 7.34 6.08
N LEU A 176 -12.90 8.66 6.27
CA LEU A 176 -14.02 9.50 5.86
C LEU A 176 -13.76 10.13 4.50
N GLN A 177 -14.45 9.65 3.47
CA GLN A 177 -14.43 10.23 2.13
C GLN A 177 -15.50 11.32 2.02
N ARG A 178 -15.07 12.57 1.77
CA ARG A 178 -15.98 13.73 1.66
C ARG A 178 -16.13 14.20 0.23
N LYS A 179 -17.36 14.58 -0.14
CA LYS A 179 -17.68 15.23 -1.42
C LYS A 179 -17.00 16.59 -1.55
#